data_AF-A0AAE1Q5A8-F1
#
_entry.id   AF-A0AAE1Q5A8-F1
#
_cell.length_a   1.000
_cell.length_b   1.000
_cell.length_c   1.000
_cell.angle_alpha   90.00
_cell.angle_beta   90.00
_cell.angle_gamma   90.00
#
_symmetry.space_group_name_H-M   'P 1'
#
loop_
_entity.id
_entity.type
_entity.pdbx_description
1 polymer ?
#
loop_
_entity_poly.entity_id
_entity_poly.type
_entity_poly.pdbx_seq_one_letter_code
_entity_poly.pdbx_strand_id
1 'polypeptide(L)'
;MTARNHNQQQQVHHTKNMGRGYKVNGNVCDTKMRALRRRYKTIKDNATFSGRGAMKQWQYYHVMDDLFVKKPATQPRVVEGTDPGDTSRATPSSSDTLQPRPTPIPSPVSSVPSPVSPHGESSCDEHGMQPPRKRARPQQQLRSSQLLEGLTSATKERADALNSFLATYKQKQEDDKQQHQQQQQQQQQQQQQQQEKYLEKVEALHQSKVSLLEGMVRMKNDHCLEIKTLQTNHQNVVQKLQENHQLTVQNLQEGHRKEVLELHEKIIQMQQEHQQQLVCIIGYRSNN
;
A
#
# COMPACT_ATOMS: atom_id res chain seq x y z
N MET A 1 4.18 14.62 20.36
CA MET A 1 4.92 14.25 19.13
C MET A 1 4.01 13.47 18.17
N THR A 2 3.00 14.12 17.57
CA THR A 2 2.04 13.42 16.68
C THR A 2 1.55 14.33 15.55
N ALA A 3 2.46 14.85 14.73
CA ALA A 3 2.12 15.75 13.61
C ALA A 3 2.73 15.33 12.26
N ARG A 4 3.12 14.05 12.08
CA ARG A 4 3.80 13.60 10.85
C ARG A 4 3.00 12.66 9.94
N ASN A 5 1.75 12.32 10.27
CA ASN A 5 1.03 11.24 9.56
C ASN A 5 -0.16 11.66 8.67
N HIS A 6 -0.34 12.97 8.40
CA HIS A 6 -1.46 13.44 7.57
C HIS A 6 -1.10 13.74 6.10
N ASN A 7 0.19 13.71 5.74
CA ASN A 7 0.64 14.09 4.39
C ASN A 7 0.78 12.87 3.45
N GLN A 8 1.03 11.67 3.98
CA GLN A 8 1.25 10.48 3.15
C GLN A 8 -0.03 9.86 2.57
N GLN A 9 -1.22 10.29 3.05
CA GLN A 9 -2.51 9.82 2.52
C GLN A 9 -3.01 10.64 1.31
N GLN A 10 -2.40 11.80 1.01
CA GLN A 10 -2.84 12.66 -0.10
C GLN A 10 -2.23 12.28 -1.45
N GLN A 11 -1.13 11.52 -1.48
CA GLN A 11 -0.46 11.18 -2.74
C GLN A 11 -0.97 9.90 -3.43
N VAL A 12 -1.82 9.09 -2.80
CA VAL A 12 -2.20 7.77 -3.36
C VAL A 12 -3.59 7.76 -4.02
N HIS A 13 -4.40 8.83 -3.89
CA HIS A 13 -5.79 8.84 -4.39
C HIS A 13 -6.01 9.57 -5.73
N HIS A 14 -4.97 10.05 -6.42
CA HIS A 14 -5.12 10.79 -7.68
C HIS A 14 -5.04 9.94 -8.96
N THR A 15 -4.75 8.64 -8.88
CA THR A 15 -4.32 7.86 -10.05
C THR A 15 -5.15 6.60 -10.30
N LYS A 16 -6.47 6.74 -10.53
CA LYS A 16 -7.25 5.84 -11.43
C LYS A 16 -8.75 6.18 -11.47
N ASN A 17 -9.12 7.32 -12.05
CA ASN A 17 -10.50 7.52 -12.50
C ASN A 17 -10.51 8.21 -13.88
N MET A 18 -9.77 7.62 -14.82
CA MET A 18 -9.40 8.22 -16.11
C MET A 18 -10.33 7.83 -17.28
N GLY A 19 -11.55 7.34 -17.01
CA GLY A 19 -12.44 6.85 -18.07
C GLY A 19 -13.33 7.91 -18.75
N ARG A 20 -13.54 9.09 -18.13
CA ARG A 20 -14.52 10.09 -18.61
C ARG A 20 -14.08 11.56 -18.49
N GLY A 21 -12.79 11.83 -18.30
CA GLY A 21 -12.24 13.20 -18.34
C GLY A 21 -12.58 14.11 -17.15
N TYR A 22 -13.22 13.62 -16.08
CA TYR A 22 -13.51 14.43 -14.90
C TYR A 22 -12.25 14.65 -14.04
N LYS A 23 -11.81 15.90 -13.90
CA LYS A 23 -10.78 16.29 -12.93
C LYS A 23 -11.40 16.38 -11.53
N VAL A 24 -11.35 15.30 -10.76
CA VAL A 24 -11.89 15.26 -9.39
C VAL A 24 -10.74 15.21 -8.39
N ASN A 25 -10.74 16.15 -7.43
CA ASN A 25 -9.78 16.18 -6.33
C ASN A 25 -10.09 15.03 -5.33
N GLY A 26 -9.06 14.33 -4.86
CA GLY A 26 -9.18 13.24 -3.87
C GLY A 26 -10.02 13.60 -2.64
N ASN A 27 -9.84 14.82 -2.10
CA ASN A 27 -10.60 15.29 -0.93
C ASN A 27 -12.12 15.38 -1.19
N VAL A 28 -12.49 15.71 -2.43
CA VAL A 28 -13.90 15.78 -2.87
C VAL A 28 -14.47 14.36 -2.97
N CYS A 29 -13.69 13.42 -3.49
CA CYS A 29 -14.07 12.01 -3.57
C CYS A 29 -14.30 11.41 -2.18
N ASP A 30 -13.38 11.66 -1.23
CA ASP A 30 -13.47 11.16 0.14
C ASP A 30 -14.68 11.71 0.88
N THR A 31 -14.89 13.02 0.77
CA THR A 31 -16.05 13.69 1.38
C THR A 31 -17.34 13.12 0.82
N LYS A 32 -17.42 12.92 -0.51
CA LYS A 32 -18.57 12.32 -1.18
C LYS A 32 -18.78 10.87 -0.75
N MET A 33 -17.74 10.05 -0.68
CA MET A 33 -17.83 8.65 -0.25
C MET A 33 -18.26 8.53 1.22
N ARG A 34 -17.78 9.39 2.13
CA ARG A 34 -18.26 9.44 3.53
C ARG A 34 -19.74 9.81 3.60
N ALA A 35 -20.18 10.80 2.82
CA ALA A 35 -21.60 11.19 2.77
C ALA A 35 -22.48 10.05 2.24
N LEU A 36 -22.05 9.37 1.17
CA LEU A 36 -22.76 8.22 0.62
C LEU A 36 -22.83 7.05 1.62
N ARG A 37 -21.75 6.75 2.35
CA ARG A 37 -21.74 5.72 3.43
C ARG A 37 -22.73 6.02 4.55
N ARG A 38 -22.75 7.26 5.05
CA ARG A 38 -23.70 7.67 6.10
C ARG A 38 -25.13 7.49 5.61
N ARG A 39 -25.44 7.96 4.40
CA ARG A 39 -26.78 7.84 3.81
C ARG A 39 -27.20 6.39 3.59
N TYR A 40 -26.31 5.54 3.08
CA TYR A 40 -26.54 4.11 2.95
C TYR A 40 -26.89 3.47 4.31
N LYS A 41 -26.09 3.76 5.34
CA LYS A 41 -26.33 3.24 6.69
C LYS A 41 -27.69 3.68 7.24
N THR A 42 -28.03 4.97 7.15
CA THR A 42 -29.35 5.48 7.58
C THR A 42 -30.50 4.79 6.84
N ILE A 43 -30.38 4.59 5.53
CA ILE A 43 -31.42 3.90 4.75
C ILE A 43 -31.56 2.43 5.18
N LYS A 44 -30.44 1.74 5.40
CA LYS A 44 -30.42 0.33 5.82
C LYS A 44 -30.99 0.15 7.23
N ASP A 45 -30.58 1.01 8.17
CA ASP A 45 -31.05 1.01 9.56
C ASP A 45 -32.56 1.37 9.64
N ASN A 46 -33.04 2.29 8.78
CA ASN A 46 -34.47 2.63 8.72
C ASN A 46 -35.32 1.52 8.08
N ALA A 47 -34.75 0.75 7.15
CA ALA A 47 -35.47 -0.32 6.48
C ALA A 47 -35.67 -1.55 7.38
N THR A 48 -34.77 -1.80 8.33
CA THR A 48 -34.95 -2.86 9.34
C THR A 48 -35.99 -2.47 10.39
N PHE A 49 -36.14 -1.17 10.69
CA PHE A 49 -37.09 -0.69 11.71
C PHE A 49 -38.51 -0.45 11.19
N SER A 50 -38.66 0.14 9.99
CA SER A 50 -39.97 0.64 9.53
C SER A 50 -40.75 -0.30 8.61
N GLY A 51 -40.18 -1.43 8.18
CA GLY A 51 -40.88 -2.51 7.44
C GLY A 51 -41.53 -2.13 6.09
N ARG A 52 -41.51 -0.86 5.65
CA ARG A 52 -42.17 -0.39 4.42
C ARG A 52 -41.27 0.49 3.55
N GLY A 53 -40.90 -0.04 2.39
CA GLY A 53 -40.79 0.68 1.11
C GLY A 53 -39.63 1.66 0.86
N ALA A 54 -38.95 2.19 1.88
CA ALA A 54 -37.98 3.28 1.68
C ALA A 54 -36.68 2.87 0.95
N MET A 55 -36.39 1.57 0.81
CA MET A 55 -35.16 1.08 0.16
C MET A 55 -35.09 1.40 -1.35
N LYS A 56 -36.23 1.45 -2.07
CA LYS A 56 -36.23 1.50 -3.54
C LYS A 56 -35.94 2.87 -4.17
N GLN A 57 -36.00 3.96 -3.40
CA GLN A 57 -35.95 5.31 -3.98
C GLN A 57 -34.53 5.89 -4.11
N TRP A 58 -33.52 5.29 -3.49
CA TRP A 58 -32.16 5.81 -3.63
C TRP A 58 -31.43 5.15 -4.80
N GLN A 59 -31.22 5.93 -5.86
CA GLN A 59 -30.59 5.48 -7.11
C GLN A 59 -29.21 4.80 -6.95
N TYR A 60 -28.53 5.01 -5.82
CA TYR A 60 -27.23 4.40 -5.51
C TYR A 60 -27.31 3.23 -4.53
N TYR A 61 -28.52 2.81 -4.12
CA TYR A 61 -28.69 1.78 -3.10
C TYR A 61 -28.04 0.45 -3.52
N HIS A 62 -28.41 -0.09 -4.68
CA HIS A 62 -27.88 -1.38 -5.16
C HIS A 62 -26.36 -1.38 -5.30
N VAL A 63 -25.78 -0.30 -5.85
CA VAL A 63 -24.33 -0.17 -6.02
C VAL A 63 -23.62 -0.14 -4.66
N MET A 64 -24.16 0.60 -3.68
CA MET A 64 -23.58 0.65 -2.33
C MET A 64 -23.79 -0.66 -1.56
N ASP A 65 -24.94 -1.31 -1.73
CA ASP A 65 -25.24 -2.60 -1.12
C ASP A 65 -24.30 -3.67 -1.65
N ASP A 66 -24.08 -3.75 -2.96
CA ASP A 66 -23.07 -4.61 -3.56
C ASP A 66 -21.67 -4.34 -3.00
N LEU A 67 -21.27 -3.06 -2.89
CA LEU A 67 -19.93 -2.69 -2.39
C LEU A 67 -19.70 -3.02 -0.90
N PHE A 68 -20.75 -2.99 -0.07
CA PHE A 68 -20.60 -3.19 1.39
C PHE A 68 -21.10 -4.53 1.90
N VAL A 69 -22.07 -5.15 1.24
CA VAL A 69 -22.59 -6.48 1.59
C VAL A 69 -21.68 -7.55 1.03
N LYS A 70 -21.17 -7.38 -0.20
CA LYS A 70 -20.08 -8.23 -0.72
C LYS A 70 -18.75 -7.77 -0.14
N LYS A 71 -18.64 -7.72 1.19
CA LYS A 71 -17.34 -7.98 1.77
C LYS A 71 -17.03 -9.44 1.41
N PRO A 72 -15.99 -9.76 0.61
CA PRO A 72 -15.40 -11.08 0.76
C PRO A 72 -15.11 -11.19 2.26
N ALA A 73 -15.44 -12.31 2.88
CA ALA A 73 -15.00 -12.56 4.23
C ALA A 73 -13.48 -12.41 4.23
N THR A 74 -12.98 -11.21 4.53
CA THR A 74 -11.64 -11.01 5.05
C THR A 74 -11.71 -11.74 6.35
N GLN A 75 -11.43 -13.05 6.29
CA GLN A 75 -11.13 -13.85 7.45
C GLN A 75 -10.17 -12.98 8.25
N PRO A 76 -10.49 -12.67 9.52
CA PRO A 76 -9.53 -11.98 10.36
C PRO A 76 -8.26 -12.83 10.24
N ARG A 77 -7.20 -12.22 9.69
CA ARG A 77 -5.91 -12.88 9.60
C ARG A 77 -5.57 -13.24 11.04
N VAL A 78 -5.71 -14.52 11.37
CA VAL A 78 -5.31 -15.06 12.66
C VAL A 78 -3.85 -14.69 12.75
N VAL A 79 -3.55 -13.70 13.59
CA VAL A 79 -2.19 -13.43 14.00
C VAL A 79 -1.88 -14.60 14.91
N GLU A 80 -1.25 -15.63 14.34
CA GLU A 80 -0.67 -16.74 15.06
C GLU A 80 0.45 -16.16 15.91
N GLY A 81 0.10 -15.83 17.15
CA GLY A 81 1.02 -15.37 18.16
C GLY A 81 1.76 -16.57 18.72
N THR A 82 3.05 -16.65 18.40
CA THR A 82 4.00 -17.44 19.19
C THR A 82 4.44 -16.57 20.37
N ASP A 83 3.93 -16.85 21.57
CA ASP A 83 4.79 -17.13 22.74
C ASP A 83 3.96 -17.55 23.97
N PRO A 84 4.54 -18.36 24.88
CA PRO A 84 3.85 -18.98 26.00
C PRO A 84 3.83 -18.08 27.25
N GLY A 85 2.87 -18.40 28.11
CA GLY A 85 2.55 -17.87 29.44
C GLY A 85 3.53 -16.91 30.13
N ASP A 86 2.97 -15.83 30.69
CA ASP A 86 2.86 -15.76 32.15
C ASP A 86 1.84 -14.72 32.65
N THR A 87 1.02 -15.17 33.61
CA THR A 87 0.61 -14.47 34.84
C THR A 87 -0.17 -13.13 34.79
N SER A 88 -1.49 -13.29 34.98
CA SER A 88 -2.39 -12.59 35.93
C SER A 88 -2.79 -11.11 35.78
N ARG A 89 -4.13 -10.93 35.75
CA ARG A 89 -4.95 -10.05 36.61
C ARG A 89 -4.78 -8.52 36.51
N ALA A 90 -5.79 -7.86 35.91
CA ALA A 90 -6.76 -7.01 36.63
C ALA A 90 -7.63 -6.19 35.66
N THR A 91 -8.95 -6.28 35.83
CA THR A 91 -9.97 -5.28 35.46
C THR A 91 -9.76 -3.99 36.27
N PRO A 92 -9.99 -2.80 35.69
CA PRO A 92 -11.26 -2.05 35.91
C PRO A 92 -11.75 -1.30 34.64
N SER A 93 -13.04 -1.18 34.35
CA SER A 93 -14.08 -0.31 34.95
C SER A 93 -13.96 1.20 34.63
N SER A 94 -14.83 1.61 33.69
CA SER A 94 -15.66 2.84 33.65
C SER A 94 -15.10 4.26 33.45
N SER A 95 -15.88 4.97 32.61
CA SER A 95 -16.31 6.38 32.69
C SER A 95 -15.67 7.44 31.78
N ASP A 96 -16.54 7.95 30.90
CA ASP A 96 -16.77 9.34 30.53
C ASP A 96 -15.90 10.42 31.19
N THR A 97 -15.32 11.30 30.38
CA THR A 97 -15.11 12.72 30.74
C THR A 97 -15.03 13.59 29.48
N LEU A 98 -15.78 14.69 29.52
CA LEU A 98 -15.97 15.72 28.51
C LEU A 98 -14.76 16.68 28.38
N GLN A 99 -14.51 17.14 27.14
CA GLN A 99 -13.90 18.45 26.75
C GLN A 99 -12.39 18.71 27.07
N PRO A 100 -11.73 19.77 26.52
CA PRO A 100 -12.09 20.76 25.49
C PRO A 100 -11.03 20.96 24.36
N ARG A 101 -11.43 21.80 23.39
CA ARG A 101 -10.71 22.40 22.25
C ARG A 101 -9.43 23.19 22.64
N PRO A 102 -8.31 23.11 21.87
CA PRO A 102 -7.23 24.08 21.95
C PRO A 102 -7.34 25.17 20.87
N THR A 103 -7.17 26.41 21.31
CA THR A 103 -6.93 27.65 20.55
C THR A 103 -5.51 27.71 19.96
N PRO A 104 -5.27 28.53 18.91
CA PRO A 104 -3.97 28.68 18.26
C PRO A 104 -3.14 29.84 18.88
N ILE A 105 -1.83 29.64 19.06
CA ILE A 105 -0.87 30.68 19.50
C ILE A 105 0.44 30.54 18.69
N PRO A 106 1.15 31.66 18.40
CA PRO A 106 1.90 31.87 17.15
C PRO A 106 3.42 31.64 17.24
N SER A 107 4.07 31.78 16.08
CA SER A 107 5.51 31.74 15.81
C SER A 107 6.37 32.63 16.72
N PRO A 108 7.63 32.25 16.99
CA PRO A 108 8.66 33.19 17.40
C PRO A 108 9.61 33.52 16.23
N VAL A 109 9.64 34.80 15.89
CA VAL A 109 10.75 35.50 15.21
C VAL A 109 11.68 36.02 16.30
N SER A 110 12.97 35.73 16.23
CA SER A 110 14.05 36.53 16.85
C SER A 110 15.37 35.77 16.78
N SER A 111 16.54 36.37 16.79
CA SER A 111 17.06 37.71 16.55
C SER A 111 18.56 37.53 16.82
N VAL A 112 19.38 38.15 15.98
CA VAL A 112 20.84 38.20 16.12
C VAL A 112 21.24 38.83 17.45
N PRO A 113 22.40 38.45 18.02
CA PRO A 113 23.33 39.49 18.45
C PRO A 113 24.79 39.20 18.09
N SER A 114 25.45 40.22 17.56
CA SER A 114 26.92 40.34 17.46
C SER A 114 27.54 40.62 18.83
N PRO A 115 28.78 40.17 19.11
CA PRO A 115 29.57 40.69 20.22
C PRO A 115 30.54 41.80 19.79
N VAL A 116 30.55 42.81 20.65
CA VAL A 116 31.22 44.11 20.61
C VAL A 116 32.68 43.97 21.08
N SER A 117 33.59 44.71 20.46
CA SER A 117 34.98 44.92 20.90
C SER A 117 35.07 45.76 22.18
N PRO A 118 36.09 45.56 23.03
CA PRO A 118 36.51 46.59 23.98
C PRO A 118 37.90 47.14 23.62
N HIS A 119 37.92 48.44 23.29
CA HIS A 119 39.05 49.33 23.54
C HIS A 119 39.08 49.68 25.05
N GLY A 120 40.27 49.82 25.62
CA GLY A 120 40.47 50.36 26.97
C GLY A 120 41.94 50.51 27.33
N GLU A 121 42.42 51.76 27.26
CA GLU A 121 43.74 52.25 27.70
C GLU A 121 43.82 52.42 29.23
N SER A 122 45.02 52.31 29.83
CA SER A 122 45.49 52.95 31.09
C SER A 122 46.94 52.51 31.33
N SER A 123 48.02 53.29 31.22
CA SER A 123 48.44 54.60 31.77
C SER A 123 48.78 54.61 33.28
N CYS A 124 50.01 55.09 33.55
CA CYS A 124 50.72 55.58 34.77
C CYS A 124 50.89 54.66 36.01
N ASP A 125 52.15 54.37 36.40
CA ASP A 125 52.86 55.15 37.44
C ASP A 125 54.34 54.74 37.63
N GLU A 126 55.18 55.76 37.73
CA GLU A 126 56.64 55.75 37.87
C GLU A 126 56.99 56.23 39.29
N HIS A 127 57.58 55.40 40.17
CA HIS A 127 58.13 55.88 41.45
C HIS A 127 59.37 55.09 41.91
N GLY A 128 60.50 55.80 42.04
CA GLY A 128 61.22 55.87 43.33
C GLY A 128 62.36 54.88 43.61
N MET A 129 63.59 55.34 43.36
CA MET A 129 64.85 54.78 43.85
C MET A 129 64.95 54.71 45.39
N GLN A 130 65.56 53.65 45.94
CA GLN A 130 66.22 53.65 47.26
C GLN A 130 67.56 52.87 47.25
N PRO A 131 68.55 53.29 48.07
CA PRO A 131 69.95 52.88 47.93
C PRO A 131 70.34 51.59 48.70
N PRO A 132 71.51 50.98 48.38
CA PRO A 132 71.92 49.70 48.94
C PRO A 132 72.64 49.83 50.29
N ARG A 133 72.23 49.04 51.29
CA ARG A 133 72.98 48.85 52.54
C ARG A 133 73.81 47.57 52.48
N LYS A 134 75.13 47.71 52.58
CA LYS A 134 76.12 46.64 52.66
C LYS A 134 76.15 46.05 54.07
N ARG A 135 75.93 44.74 54.22
CA ARG A 135 76.22 44.00 55.46
C ARG A 135 76.81 42.63 55.13
N ALA A 136 78.06 42.41 55.56
CA ALA A 136 78.82 41.19 55.36
C ALA A 136 78.38 40.08 56.34
N ARG A 137 78.23 38.84 55.84
CA ARG A 137 78.15 37.62 56.65
C ARG A 137 78.80 36.44 55.91
N PRO A 138 79.91 35.88 56.40
CA PRO A 138 80.53 34.67 55.87
C PRO A 138 80.02 33.44 56.63
N GLN A 139 78.87 32.89 56.21
CA GLN A 139 78.42 31.54 56.58
C GLN A 139 77.37 30.97 55.59
N GLN A 140 77.35 31.46 54.35
CA GLN A 140 76.32 31.17 53.34
C GLN A 140 76.74 30.08 52.32
N GLN A 141 77.98 29.57 52.37
CA GLN A 141 78.49 28.67 51.32
C GLN A 141 78.04 27.20 51.47
N LEU A 142 77.70 26.71 52.67
CA LEU A 142 77.15 25.34 52.82
C LEU A 142 75.63 25.26 52.60
N ARG A 143 74.88 26.37 52.75
CA ARG A 143 73.45 26.41 52.38
C ARG A 143 73.22 26.67 50.90
N SER A 144 74.17 27.32 50.22
CA SER A 144 74.02 27.62 48.80
C SER A 144 74.08 26.38 47.92
N SER A 145 74.89 25.37 48.27
CA SER A 145 74.96 24.10 47.51
C SER A 145 73.68 23.28 47.64
N GLN A 146 73.11 23.15 48.85
CA GLN A 146 71.82 22.48 49.06
C GLN A 146 70.64 23.22 48.39
N LEU A 147 70.68 24.56 48.38
CA LEU A 147 69.69 25.37 47.63
C LEU A 147 69.84 25.20 46.12
N LEU A 148 71.06 25.08 45.61
CA LEU A 148 71.30 24.87 44.18
C LEU A 148 70.82 23.49 43.72
N GLU A 149 71.08 22.44 44.52
CA GLU A 149 70.58 21.08 44.25
C GLU A 149 69.04 20.98 44.35
N GLY A 150 68.43 21.69 45.30
CA GLY A 150 66.96 21.78 45.38
C GLY A 150 66.35 22.55 44.19
N LEU A 151 67.04 23.56 43.66
CA LEU A 151 66.60 24.30 42.47
C LEU A 151 66.74 23.48 41.19
N THR A 152 67.79 22.66 41.07
CA THR A 152 67.97 21.76 39.91
C THR A 152 66.97 20.60 39.94
N SER A 153 66.63 20.06 41.11
CA SER A 153 65.59 19.02 41.21
C SER A 153 64.19 19.58 40.91
N ALA A 154 63.86 20.75 41.46
CA ALA A 154 62.56 21.40 41.23
C ALA A 154 62.38 21.84 39.77
N THR A 155 63.45 22.26 39.10
CA THR A 155 63.39 22.60 37.66
C THR A 155 63.26 21.37 36.78
N LYS A 156 63.90 20.24 37.14
CA LYS A 156 63.74 18.97 36.44
C LYS A 156 62.30 18.43 36.55
N GLU A 157 61.74 18.40 37.75
CA GLU A 157 60.37 17.95 37.98
C GLU A 157 59.34 18.80 37.22
N ARG A 158 59.57 20.11 37.13
CA ARG A 158 58.76 21.00 36.30
C ARG A 158 58.90 20.73 34.80
N ALA A 159 60.09 20.43 34.31
CA ALA A 159 60.31 20.07 32.91
C ALA A 159 59.62 18.75 32.55
N ASP A 160 59.69 17.75 33.45
CA ASP A 160 59.02 16.46 33.29
C ASP A 160 57.48 16.62 33.30
N ALA A 161 56.95 17.49 34.17
CA ALA A 161 55.52 17.80 34.21
C ALA A 161 55.02 18.49 32.92
N LEU A 162 55.81 19.41 32.34
CA LEU A 162 55.47 20.06 31.08
C LEU A 162 55.52 19.09 29.90
N ASN A 163 56.51 18.19 29.87
CA ASN A 163 56.60 17.14 28.85
C ASN A 163 55.42 16.17 28.95
N SER A 164 55.03 15.77 30.16
CA SER A 164 53.84 14.95 30.41
C SER A 164 52.58 15.65 29.92
N PHE A 165 52.38 16.92 30.26
CA PHE A 165 51.22 17.70 29.80
C PHE A 165 51.15 17.81 28.27
N LEU A 166 52.28 18.07 27.61
CA LEU A 166 52.38 18.09 26.14
C LEU A 166 52.04 16.74 25.52
N ALA A 167 52.50 15.63 26.12
CA ALA A 167 52.17 14.28 25.68
C ALA A 167 50.67 14.01 25.83
N THR A 168 50.07 14.32 26.98
CA THR A 168 48.62 14.18 27.20
C THR A 168 47.80 15.04 26.24
N TYR A 169 48.24 16.27 25.96
CA TYR A 169 47.55 17.16 25.01
C TYR A 169 47.58 16.60 23.58
N LYS A 170 48.73 16.07 23.14
CA LYS A 170 48.85 15.41 21.83
C LYS A 170 47.96 14.17 21.75
N GLN A 171 47.97 13.33 22.78
CA GLN A 171 47.11 12.14 22.84
C GLN A 171 45.64 12.52 22.75
N LYS A 172 45.21 13.54 23.52
CA LYS A 172 43.82 14.02 23.47
C LYS A 172 43.41 14.53 22.08
N GLN A 173 44.30 15.24 21.37
CA GLN A 173 44.02 15.63 19.98
C GLN A 173 43.89 14.44 19.04
N GLU A 174 44.73 13.41 19.21
CA GLU A 174 44.63 12.19 18.42
C GLU A 174 43.33 11.43 18.74
N ASP A 175 42.95 11.33 20.01
CA ASP A 175 41.71 10.71 20.46
C ASP A 175 40.48 11.46 19.93
N ASP A 176 40.45 12.80 20.01
CA ASP A 176 39.38 13.63 19.46
C ASP A 176 39.27 13.46 17.93
N LYS A 177 40.42 13.36 17.24
CA LYS A 177 40.47 13.11 15.80
C LYS A 177 39.95 11.71 15.45
N GLN A 178 40.35 10.68 16.21
CA GLN A 178 39.86 9.31 16.03
C GLN A 178 38.37 9.21 16.33
N GLN A 179 37.89 9.84 17.39
CA GLN A 179 36.47 9.88 17.75
C GLN A 179 35.64 10.57 16.67
N HIS A 180 36.12 11.71 16.16
CA HIS A 180 35.46 12.40 15.06
C HIS A 180 35.42 11.55 13.78
N GLN A 181 36.53 10.86 13.45
CA GLN A 181 36.59 9.95 12.31
C GLN A 181 35.61 8.78 12.47
N GLN A 182 35.51 8.20 13.67
CA GLN A 182 34.57 7.13 13.96
C GLN A 182 33.10 7.60 13.85
N GLN A 183 32.80 8.80 14.35
CA GLN A 183 31.47 9.39 14.22
C GLN A 183 31.08 9.61 12.76
N GLN A 184 32.03 10.08 11.93
CA GLN A 184 31.80 10.27 10.49
C GLN A 184 31.51 8.94 9.77
N GLN A 185 32.24 7.87 10.11
CA GLN A 185 31.98 6.53 9.57
C GLN A 185 30.60 6.01 9.97
N GLN A 186 30.20 6.19 11.23
CA GLN A 186 28.89 5.77 11.71
C GLN A 186 27.75 6.50 10.98
N GLN A 187 27.92 7.80 10.71
CA GLN A 187 26.93 8.58 9.97
C GLN A 187 26.80 8.10 8.51
N GLN A 188 27.92 7.74 7.86
CA GLN A 188 27.89 7.17 6.51
C GLN A 188 27.18 5.81 6.47
N GLN A 189 27.45 4.92 7.43
CA GLN A 189 26.76 3.62 7.51
C GLN A 189 25.25 3.78 7.69
N GLN A 190 24.80 4.72 8.53
CA GLN A 190 23.37 4.99 8.70
C GLN A 190 22.70 5.47 7.41
N GLN A 191 23.39 6.30 6.60
CA GLN A 191 22.87 6.72 5.31
C GLN A 191 22.77 5.55 4.32
N GLN A 192 23.76 4.66 4.29
CA GLN A 192 23.73 3.46 3.45
C GLN A 192 22.56 2.55 3.82
N GLN A 193 22.36 2.28 5.12
CA GLN A 193 21.23 1.47 5.59
C GLN A 193 19.87 2.08 5.23
N GLN A 194 19.74 3.41 5.27
CA GLN A 194 18.51 4.08 4.84
C GLN A 194 18.27 3.93 3.33
N GLN A 195 19.32 3.99 2.52
CA GLN A 195 19.22 3.77 1.08
C GLN A 195 18.86 2.32 0.75
N GLU A 196 19.51 1.34 1.39
CA GLU A 196 19.19 -0.08 1.23
C GLU A 196 17.75 -0.39 1.61
N LYS A 197 17.29 0.13 2.75
CA LYS A 197 15.90 -0.03 3.19
C LYS A 197 14.89 0.61 2.22
N TYR A 198 15.26 1.73 1.61
CA TYR A 198 14.43 2.34 0.57
C TYR A 198 14.38 1.47 -0.68
N LEU A 199 15.52 0.93 -1.10
CA LEU A 199 15.62 0.05 -2.26
C LEU A 199 14.81 -1.23 -2.06
N GLU A 200 14.93 -1.89 -0.91
CA GLU A 200 14.15 -3.07 -0.53
C GLU A 200 12.64 -2.78 -0.61
N LYS A 201 12.19 -1.62 -0.13
CA LYS A 201 10.78 -1.21 -0.21
C LYS A 201 10.32 -0.99 -1.66
N VAL A 202 11.19 -0.45 -2.52
CA VAL A 202 10.92 -0.27 -3.95
C VAL A 202 10.82 -1.63 -4.64
N GLU A 203 11.72 -2.56 -4.33
CA GLU A 203 11.70 -3.93 -4.87
C GLU A 203 10.45 -4.70 -4.44
N ALA A 204 10.08 -4.66 -3.16
CA ALA A 204 8.86 -5.28 -2.66
C ALA A 204 7.60 -4.72 -3.36
N LEU A 205 7.57 -3.41 -3.61
CA LEU A 205 6.47 -2.77 -4.33
C LEU A 205 6.47 -3.15 -5.83
N HIS A 206 7.64 -3.33 -6.43
CA HIS A 206 7.76 -3.83 -7.80
C HIS A 206 7.26 -5.28 -7.91
N GLN A 207 7.70 -6.17 -7.03
CA GLN A 207 7.26 -7.57 -6.98
C GLN A 207 5.74 -7.68 -6.76
N SER A 208 5.18 -6.86 -5.85
CA SER A 208 3.73 -6.79 -5.63
C SER A 208 2.97 -6.37 -6.90
N LYS A 209 3.48 -5.38 -7.65
CA LYS A 209 2.89 -4.95 -8.93
C LYS A 209 2.96 -6.05 -9.99
N VAL A 210 4.09 -6.75 -10.09
CA VAL A 210 4.26 -7.86 -11.04
C VAL A 210 3.27 -8.98 -10.74
N SER A 211 3.18 -9.41 -9.47
CA SER A 211 2.23 -10.45 -9.04
C SER A 211 0.77 -10.08 -9.36
N LEU A 212 0.38 -8.82 -9.16
CA LEU A 212 -0.96 -8.33 -9.50
C LEU A 212 -1.22 -8.36 -11.02
N LEU A 213 -0.25 -7.95 -11.83
CA LEU A 213 -0.37 -7.99 -13.30
C LEU A 213 -0.50 -9.43 -13.81
N GLU A 214 0.30 -10.36 -13.28
CA GLU A 214 0.19 -11.78 -13.60
C GLU A 214 -1.18 -12.35 -13.24
N GLY A 215 -1.72 -11.98 -12.07
CA GLY A 215 -3.07 -12.37 -11.66
C GLY A 215 -4.15 -11.87 -12.63
N MET A 216 -4.03 -10.63 -13.11
CA MET A 216 -4.94 -10.07 -14.12
C MET A 216 -4.83 -10.79 -15.47
N VAL A 217 -3.62 -11.12 -15.89
CA VAL A 217 -3.39 -11.87 -17.14
C VAL A 217 -3.99 -13.27 -17.04
N ARG A 218 -3.81 -13.98 -15.92
CA ARG A 218 -4.44 -15.29 -15.68
C ARG A 218 -5.97 -15.22 -15.78
N MET A 219 -6.60 -14.29 -15.04
CA MET A 219 -8.06 -14.12 -15.11
C MET A 219 -8.57 -13.79 -16.51
N LYS A 220 -7.84 -12.97 -17.28
CA LYS A 220 -8.21 -12.66 -18.67
C LYS A 220 -8.14 -13.91 -19.56
N ASN A 221 -7.13 -14.74 -19.36
CA ASN A 221 -6.97 -15.98 -20.12
C ASN A 221 -8.09 -16.99 -19.76
N ASP A 222 -8.39 -17.15 -18.48
CA ASP A 222 -9.47 -18.04 -18.01
C ASP A 222 -10.82 -17.62 -18.58
N HIS A 223 -11.13 -16.32 -18.53
CA HIS A 223 -12.36 -15.79 -19.12
C HIS A 223 -12.40 -15.96 -20.65
N CYS A 224 -11.26 -15.83 -21.33
CA CYS A 224 -11.18 -16.07 -22.78
C CYS A 224 -11.44 -17.56 -23.12
N LEU A 225 -10.94 -18.49 -22.30
CA LEU A 225 -11.22 -19.91 -22.44
C LEU A 225 -12.70 -20.21 -22.23
N GLU A 226 -13.30 -19.65 -21.18
CA GLU A 226 -14.73 -19.82 -20.89
C GLU A 226 -15.62 -19.30 -22.03
N ILE A 227 -15.31 -18.11 -22.58
CA ILE A 227 -16.00 -17.56 -23.76
C ILE A 227 -15.87 -18.52 -24.95
N LYS A 228 -14.68 -19.05 -25.23
CA LYS A 228 -14.48 -20.01 -26.33
C LYS A 228 -15.29 -21.28 -26.13
N THR A 229 -15.32 -21.82 -24.92
CA THR A 229 -16.14 -23.00 -24.60
C THR A 229 -17.63 -22.73 -24.81
N LEU A 230 -18.13 -21.57 -24.37
CA LEU A 230 -19.52 -21.18 -24.59
C LEU A 230 -19.84 -21.01 -26.07
N GLN A 231 -18.93 -20.42 -26.86
CA GLN A 231 -19.06 -20.30 -28.30
C GLN A 231 -19.14 -21.67 -28.99
N THR A 232 -18.25 -22.60 -28.65
CA THR A 232 -18.29 -23.97 -29.18
C THR A 232 -19.58 -24.69 -28.81
N ASN A 233 -20.04 -24.57 -27.56
CA ASN A 233 -21.30 -25.17 -27.13
C ASN A 233 -22.50 -24.60 -27.89
N HIS A 234 -22.54 -23.28 -28.09
CA HIS A 234 -23.58 -22.64 -28.89
C HIS A 234 -23.57 -23.15 -30.33
N GLN A 235 -22.39 -23.23 -30.95
CA GLN A 235 -22.24 -23.74 -32.32
C GLN A 235 -22.73 -25.19 -32.45
N ASN A 236 -22.43 -26.05 -31.47
CA ASN A 236 -22.92 -27.42 -31.43
C ASN A 236 -24.45 -27.50 -31.33
N VAL A 237 -25.08 -26.61 -30.55
CA VAL A 237 -26.55 -26.56 -30.42
C VAL A 237 -27.19 -26.11 -31.73
N VAL A 238 -26.65 -25.07 -32.37
CA VAL A 238 -27.13 -24.59 -33.67
C VAL A 238 -27.01 -25.68 -34.73
N GLN A 239 -25.89 -26.41 -34.77
CA GLN A 239 -25.69 -27.52 -35.70
C GLN A 239 -26.72 -28.63 -35.47
N LYS A 240 -26.94 -29.06 -34.23
CA LYS A 240 -27.95 -30.09 -33.91
C LYS A 240 -29.36 -29.67 -34.30
N LEU A 241 -29.70 -28.39 -34.10
CA LEU A 241 -31.01 -27.85 -34.54
C LEU A 241 -31.15 -27.88 -36.06
N GLN A 242 -30.09 -27.56 -36.79
CA GLN A 242 -30.06 -27.64 -38.25
C GLN A 242 -30.22 -29.08 -38.75
N GLU A 243 -29.50 -30.04 -38.16
CA GLU A 243 -29.62 -31.46 -38.47
C GLU A 243 -31.04 -31.99 -38.19
N ASN A 244 -31.62 -31.65 -37.04
CA ASN A 244 -33.00 -32.04 -36.70
C ASN A 244 -34.03 -31.45 -37.66
N HIS A 245 -33.85 -30.18 -38.08
CA HIS A 245 -34.71 -29.55 -39.06
C HIS A 245 -34.62 -30.27 -40.41
N GLN A 246 -33.40 -30.55 -40.89
CA GLN A 246 -33.18 -31.27 -42.14
C GLN A 246 -33.83 -32.65 -42.13
N LEU A 247 -33.69 -33.40 -41.03
CA LEU A 247 -34.33 -34.71 -40.87
C LEU A 247 -35.86 -34.61 -40.88
N THR A 248 -36.43 -33.58 -40.23
CA THR A 248 -37.88 -33.36 -40.21
C THR A 248 -38.42 -33.09 -41.61
N VAL A 249 -37.73 -32.24 -42.38
CA VAL A 249 -38.10 -31.94 -43.77
C VAL A 249 -38.03 -33.21 -44.63
N GLN A 250 -36.97 -34.01 -44.47
CA GLN A 250 -36.80 -35.27 -45.21
C GLN A 250 -37.92 -36.28 -44.89
N ASN A 251 -38.28 -36.45 -43.62
CA ASN A 251 -39.35 -37.34 -43.20
C ASN A 251 -40.72 -36.92 -43.76
N LEU A 252 -40.99 -35.60 -43.80
CA LEU A 252 -42.22 -35.07 -44.41
C LEU A 252 -42.26 -35.32 -45.93
N GLN A 253 -41.13 -35.11 -46.62
CA GLN A 253 -41.02 -35.40 -48.05
C GLN A 253 -41.22 -36.89 -48.35
N GLU A 254 -40.63 -37.77 -47.55
CA GLU A 254 -40.79 -39.22 -47.70
C GLU A 254 -42.22 -39.66 -47.39
N GLY A 255 -42.83 -39.12 -46.34
CA GLY A 255 -44.23 -39.35 -45.98
C GLY A 255 -45.17 -38.97 -47.12
N HIS A 256 -45.04 -37.75 -47.65
CA HIS A 256 -45.83 -37.30 -48.80
C HIS A 256 -45.61 -38.18 -50.04
N ARG A 257 -44.35 -38.55 -50.33
CA ARG A 257 -44.03 -39.45 -51.44
C ARG A 257 -44.72 -40.81 -51.30
N LYS A 258 -44.76 -41.38 -50.09
CA LYS A 258 -45.44 -42.66 -49.82
C LYS A 258 -46.95 -42.54 -50.04
N GLU A 259 -47.59 -41.49 -49.53
CA GLU A 259 -49.02 -41.23 -49.74
C GLU A 259 -49.37 -41.09 -51.23
N VAL A 260 -48.55 -40.36 -51.99
CA VAL A 260 -48.74 -40.20 -53.44
C VAL A 260 -48.62 -41.55 -54.17
N LEU A 261 -47.64 -42.38 -53.81
CA LEU A 261 -47.48 -43.71 -54.40
C LEU A 261 -48.65 -44.64 -54.07
N GLU A 262 -49.14 -44.62 -52.82
CA GLU A 262 -50.31 -45.43 -52.41
C GLU A 262 -51.58 -44.99 -53.16
N LEU A 263 -51.81 -43.68 -53.29
CA LEU A 263 -52.93 -43.15 -54.08
C LEU A 263 -52.81 -43.54 -55.55
N HIS A 264 -51.60 -43.49 -56.11
CA HIS A 264 -51.34 -43.91 -57.48
C HIS A 264 -51.65 -45.39 -57.71
N GLU A 265 -51.24 -46.27 -56.78
CA GLU A 265 -51.52 -47.70 -56.84
C GLU A 265 -53.03 -48.00 -56.76
N LYS A 266 -53.76 -47.33 -55.86
CA LYS A 266 -55.23 -47.44 -55.78
C LYS A 266 -55.92 -47.01 -57.08
N ILE A 267 -55.45 -45.95 -57.73
CA ILE A 267 -55.99 -45.49 -59.02
C ILE A 267 -55.77 -46.56 -60.09
N ILE A 268 -54.56 -47.14 -60.17
CA ILE A 268 -54.26 -48.23 -61.10
C ILE A 268 -55.19 -49.43 -60.85
N GLN A 269 -55.38 -49.82 -59.59
CA GLN A 269 -56.25 -50.94 -59.23
C GLN A 269 -57.71 -50.68 -59.66
N MET A 270 -58.27 -49.51 -59.36
CA MET A 270 -59.62 -49.15 -59.79
C MET A 270 -59.77 -49.18 -61.31
N GLN A 271 -58.75 -48.72 -62.04
CA GLN A 271 -58.76 -48.80 -63.51
C GLN A 271 -58.78 -50.25 -64.00
N GLN A 272 -58.01 -51.13 -63.38
CA GLN A 272 -58.00 -52.56 -63.72
C GLN A 272 -59.35 -53.22 -63.43
N GLU A 273 -59.95 -52.95 -62.28
CA GLU A 273 -61.28 -53.45 -61.91
C GLU A 273 -62.34 -52.98 -62.90
N HIS A 274 -62.31 -51.70 -63.30
CA HIS A 274 -63.19 -51.15 -64.33
C HIS A 274 -63.01 -51.88 -65.67
N GLN A 275 -61.77 -52.11 -66.11
CA GLN A 275 -61.50 -52.85 -67.34
C GLN A 275 -62.03 -54.29 -67.29
N GLN A 276 -61.87 -54.98 -66.16
CA GLN A 276 -62.44 -56.32 -65.97
C GLN A 276 -63.97 -56.31 -66.06
N GLN A 277 -64.63 -55.33 -65.44
CA GLN A 277 -66.08 -55.16 -65.52
C GLN A 277 -66.54 -54.94 -66.97
N LEU A 278 -65.85 -54.09 -67.74
CA LEU A 278 -66.16 -53.87 -69.16
C LEU A 278 -66.01 -55.15 -69.99
N VAL A 279 -64.95 -55.92 -69.78
CA VAL A 279 -64.74 -57.21 -70.45
C VAL A 279 -65.87 -58.19 -70.13
N CYS A 280 -66.29 -58.30 -68.86
CA CYS A 280 -67.43 -59.13 -68.47
C CYS A 280 -68.73 -58.70 -69.18
N ILE A 281 -69.05 -57.40 -69.18
CA ILE A 281 -70.27 -56.87 -69.82
C ILE A 281 -70.28 -57.16 -71.32
N ILE A 282 -69.16 -56.96 -72.01
CA ILE A 282 -69.02 -57.28 -73.44
C ILE A 282 -69.23 -58.78 -73.68
N GLY A 283 -68.61 -59.64 -72.85
CA GLY A 283 -68.78 -61.10 -72.95
C GLY A 283 -70.22 -61.57 -72.75
N TYR A 284 -70.96 -61.00 -71.79
CA TYR A 284 -72.38 -61.35 -71.58
C TYR A 284 -73.28 -60.97 -72.77
N ARG A 285 -72.97 -59.87 -73.47
CA ARG A 285 -73.72 -59.46 -74.67
C ARG A 285 -73.47 -60.35 -75.89
N SER A 286 -72.33 -61.05 -75.96
CA SER A 286 -72.03 -61.93 -77.10
C SER A 286 -72.66 -63.33 -76.99
N ASN A 287 -73.13 -63.73 -75.80
CA ASN A 287 -73.67 -65.07 -75.54
C ASN A 287 -75.21 -65.15 -75.43
N ASN A 288 -75.91 -64.01 -75.48
CA ASN A 288 -77.37 -63.93 -75.62
C ASN A 288 -77.73 -63.43 -77.02
#